data_AF-A0AAD5X9J0-F1
#
_entry.id   AF-A0AAD5X9J0-F1
#
_cell.length_a   1.000
_cell.length_b   1.000
_cell.length_c   1.000
_cell.angle_alpha   90.00
_cell.angle_beta   90.00
_cell.angle_gamma   90.00
#
_symmetry.space_group_name_H-M   'P 1'
#
loop_
_entity.id
_entity.type
_entity.pdbx_description
1 polymer ?
#
loop_
_entity_poly.entity_id
_entity_poly.type
_entity_poly.pdbx_seq_one_letter_code
_entity_poly.pdbx_strand_id
1 'polypeptide(L)'
;MILGIGCDIVKVARIRTLLERGHWRSTYVAEKNRRTENTIRKIRKPDTIRFARFILSPTELEAFKLRFFSAQKDSLDSELPEKLALFLAGRWAAKEACYKAMSPHFKLHWSDVSILNVEGKPTIDLADHTLEKFGKLNSHVSISHDGGYAIAY
;
A
#
# COMPACT_ATOMS: atom_id res chain seq x y z
N MET A 1 -16.64 10.59 -21.86
CA MET A 1 -16.89 11.52 -20.73
C MET A 1 -15.90 11.17 -19.63
N ILE A 2 -15.29 12.17 -18.99
CA ILE A 2 -14.35 11.94 -17.87
C ILE A 2 -15.20 11.78 -16.60
N LEU A 3 -14.99 10.71 -15.84
CA LEU A 3 -15.69 10.47 -14.56
C LEU A 3 -15.17 11.39 -13.46
N GLY A 4 -13.85 11.57 -13.39
CA GLY A 4 -13.19 12.47 -12.46
C GLY A 4 -11.67 12.34 -12.53
N ILE A 5 -10.99 13.16 -11.72
CA ILE A 5 -9.55 13.13 -11.53
C ILE A 5 -9.25 13.06 -10.04
N GLY A 6 -8.14 12.45 -9.68
CA GLY A 6 -7.71 12.35 -8.29
C GLY A 6 -6.21 12.45 -8.17
N CYS A 7 -5.75 12.93 -7.02
CA CYS A 7 -4.33 13.03 -6.70
C CYS A 7 -4.16 12.77 -5.21
N ASP A 8 -3.10 12.08 -4.82
CA ASP A 8 -2.74 11.87 -3.43
C ASP A 8 -1.23 11.83 -3.21
N ILE A 9 -0.80 12.29 -2.04
CA ILE A 9 0.60 12.29 -1.62
C ILE A 9 0.73 11.69 -0.22
N VAL A 10 1.68 10.78 -0.06
CA VAL A 10 1.89 9.99 1.15
C VAL A 10 3.33 10.16 1.61
N LYS A 11 3.51 10.52 2.88
CA LYS A 11 4.83 10.53 3.53
C LYS A 11 5.26 9.10 3.83
N VAL A 12 6.35 8.62 3.22
CA VAL A 12 6.83 7.24 3.32
C VAL A 12 7.14 6.85 4.76
N ALA A 13 7.69 7.78 5.55
CA ALA A 13 7.97 7.58 6.97
C ALA A 13 6.71 7.20 7.78
N ARG A 14 5.51 7.68 7.40
CA ARG A 14 4.25 7.29 8.04
C ARG A 14 3.95 5.81 7.82
N ILE A 15 4.15 5.33 6.60
CA ILE A 15 3.94 3.92 6.24
C ILE A 15 4.98 3.03 6.93
N ARG A 16 6.24 3.47 6.99
CA ARG A 16 7.30 2.79 7.73
C ARG A 16 6.95 2.64 9.22
N THR A 17 6.52 3.73 9.86
CA THR A 17 6.07 3.69 11.26
C THR A 17 4.89 2.73 11.45
N LEU A 18 3.96 2.63 10.50
CA LEU A 18 2.85 1.66 10.58
C LEU A 18 3.31 0.20 10.44
N LEU A 19 4.31 -0.06 9.60
CA LEU A 19 4.94 -1.38 9.46
C LEU A 19 5.67 -1.81 10.74
N GLU A 20 6.35 -0.88 11.41
CA GLU A 20 7.09 -1.11 12.65
C GLU A 20 6.17 -1.26 13.87
N ARG A 21 5.03 -0.54 13.88
CA ARG A 21 4.04 -0.52 14.96
C ARG A 21 3.08 -1.70 14.93
N GLY A 22 3.46 -2.86 14.40
CA GLY A 22 2.62 -4.06 14.42
C GLY A 22 2.02 -4.27 15.81
N HIS A 23 0.72 -3.91 15.95
CA HIS A 23 -0.18 -3.93 17.12
C HIS A 23 -0.69 -2.56 17.62
N TRP A 24 -1.93 -2.21 17.25
CA TRP A 24 -2.82 -1.34 18.06
C TRP A 24 -3.91 -2.14 18.80
N ARG A 25 -4.10 -3.44 18.51
CA ARG A 25 -5.18 -4.25 19.12
C ARG A 25 -4.75 -5.27 20.18
N SER A 26 -3.45 -5.40 20.49
CA SER A 26 -2.96 -6.40 21.47
C SER A 26 -2.14 -5.80 22.63
N THR A 27 -1.83 -4.51 22.61
CA THR A 27 -0.82 -3.91 23.51
C THR A 27 -1.36 -2.99 24.59
N TYR A 28 -2.68 -2.77 24.69
CA TYR A 28 -3.27 -2.04 25.82
C TYR A 28 -2.98 -2.73 27.19
N VAL A 29 -2.52 -4.00 27.15
CA VAL A 29 -2.07 -4.78 28.31
C VAL A 29 -0.57 -4.59 28.62
N ALA A 30 0.24 -4.16 27.65
CA ALA A 30 1.70 -4.10 27.77
C ALA A 30 2.25 -2.70 28.14
N GLU A 31 1.41 -1.66 28.10
CA GLU A 31 1.81 -0.26 28.30
C GLU A 31 2.28 0.07 29.74
N LYS A 32 2.09 -0.83 30.70
CA LYS A 32 2.39 -0.53 32.11
C LYS A 32 3.87 -0.64 32.49
N ASN A 33 4.72 -1.32 31.70
CA ASN A 33 6.09 -1.57 32.13
C ASN A 33 7.12 -1.37 31.02
N ARG A 34 8.17 -0.59 31.36
CA ARG A 34 9.45 -0.40 30.65
C ARG A 34 9.47 0.72 29.61
N ARG A 35 9.48 1.93 30.17
CA ARG A 35 10.40 2.98 29.73
C ARG A 35 11.80 2.39 29.57
N THR A 36 12.51 2.87 28.56
CA THR A 36 13.93 2.62 28.23
C THR A 36 14.25 1.26 27.59
N GLU A 37 14.91 1.35 26.42
CA GLU A 37 15.60 0.30 25.62
C GLU A 37 14.88 -0.26 24.36
N ASN A 38 15.59 -0.11 23.23
CA ASN A 38 15.44 -0.76 21.91
C ASN A 38 14.62 -0.06 20.81
N THR A 39 15.24 0.94 20.18
CA THR A 39 14.80 1.65 18.96
C THR A 39 14.95 0.84 17.65
N ILE A 40 15.17 -0.48 17.70
CA ILE A 40 15.10 -1.34 16.50
C ILE A 40 14.16 -2.51 16.80
N ARG A 41 12.86 -2.22 16.81
CA ARG A 41 11.84 -3.27 16.72
C ARG A 41 11.93 -3.84 15.30
N LYS A 42 12.66 -4.95 15.14
CA LYS A 42 12.78 -5.71 13.88
C LYS A 42 11.38 -5.90 13.27
N ILE A 43 11.19 -5.42 12.05
CA ILE A 43 9.98 -5.68 11.26
C ILE A 43 9.79 -7.20 11.17
N ARG A 44 8.73 -7.72 11.79
CA ARG A 44 8.40 -9.14 11.73
C ARG A 44 7.58 -9.41 10.47
N LYS A 45 7.95 -10.45 9.71
CA LYS A 45 7.25 -10.87 8.48
C LYS A 45 5.72 -10.96 8.65
N PRO A 46 5.16 -11.57 9.71
CA PRO A 46 3.70 -11.67 9.89
C PRO A 46 2.99 -10.31 9.99
N ASP A 47 3.60 -9.34 10.68
CA ASP A 47 2.99 -8.03 10.89
C ASP A 47 2.98 -7.18 9.61
N THR A 48 4.04 -7.29 8.82
CA THR A 48 4.10 -6.62 7.50
C THR A 48 3.03 -7.15 6.56
N ILE A 49 2.87 -8.48 6.47
CA ILE A 49 1.83 -9.08 5.64
C ILE A 49 0.44 -8.69 6.13
N ARG A 50 0.23 -8.61 7.44
CA ARG A 50 -1.05 -8.17 8.02
C ARG A 50 -1.39 -6.73 7.64
N PHE A 51 -0.44 -5.81 7.71
CA PHE A 51 -0.66 -4.43 7.28
C PHE A 51 -0.83 -4.33 5.76
N ALA A 52 0.01 -5.02 4.98
CA ALA A 52 -0.09 -5.03 3.52
C ALA A 52 -1.46 -5.52 3.04
N ARG A 53 -2.07 -6.51 3.71
CA ARG A 53 -3.44 -7.00 3.44
C ARG A 53 -4.53 -5.94 3.58
N PHE A 54 -4.30 -4.87 4.33
CA PHE A 54 -5.26 -3.77 4.43
C PHE A 54 -5.26 -2.91 3.16
N ILE A 55 -4.09 -2.73 2.54
CA ILE A 55 -3.90 -1.85 1.38
C ILE A 55 -4.07 -2.62 0.09
N LEU A 56 -3.45 -3.80 -0.02
CA LEU A 56 -3.26 -4.56 -1.26
C LEU A 56 -4.45 -5.48 -1.52
N SER A 57 -4.85 -5.58 -2.80
CA SER A 57 -5.77 -6.63 -3.24
C SER A 57 -5.11 -8.02 -3.10
N PRO A 58 -5.89 -9.13 -3.16
CA PRO A 58 -5.31 -10.47 -3.11
C PRO A 58 -4.21 -10.69 -4.16
N THR A 59 -4.44 -10.24 -5.40
CA THR A 59 -3.46 -10.33 -6.50
C THR A 59 -2.19 -9.54 -6.21
N GLU A 60 -2.33 -8.31 -5.72
CA GLU A 60 -1.18 -7.47 -5.34
C GLU A 60 -0.40 -8.05 -4.16
N LEU A 61 -1.10 -8.66 -3.20
CA LEU A 61 -0.50 -9.24 -2.02
C LEU A 61 0.40 -10.43 -2.38
N GLU A 62 -0.03 -11.29 -3.31
CA GLU A 62 0.80 -12.40 -3.79
C GLU A 62 2.05 -11.87 -4.52
N ALA A 63 1.88 -10.90 -5.42
CA ALA A 63 3.02 -10.25 -6.08
C ALA A 63 3.98 -9.58 -5.07
N PHE A 64 3.44 -8.96 -4.02
CA PHE A 64 4.21 -8.35 -2.94
C PHE A 64 5.00 -9.39 -2.14
N LYS A 65 4.38 -10.51 -1.77
CA LYS A 65 5.07 -11.62 -1.09
C LYS A 65 6.21 -12.17 -1.92
N LEU A 66 5.98 -12.42 -3.21
CA LEU A 66 7.01 -12.90 -4.14
C LEU A 66 8.14 -11.89 -4.28
N ARG A 67 7.82 -10.59 -4.38
CA ARG A 67 8.83 -9.53 -4.55
C ARG A 67 9.70 -9.32 -3.31
N PHE A 68 9.13 -9.38 -2.11
CA PHE A 68 9.83 -8.96 -0.88
C PHE A 68 10.21 -10.09 0.08
N PHE A 69 9.55 -11.24 -0.02
CA PHE A 69 9.73 -12.34 0.93
C PHE A 69 10.05 -13.69 0.26
N SER A 70 10.39 -13.71 -1.04
CA SER A 70 10.86 -14.93 -1.71
C SER A 70 12.11 -15.51 -1.04
N ALA A 71 12.19 -16.85 -1.04
CA ALA A 71 13.23 -17.59 -0.31
C ALA A 71 14.67 -17.32 -0.78
N GLN A 72 14.84 -16.80 -2.00
CA GLN A 72 16.15 -16.46 -2.59
C GLN A 72 16.65 -15.05 -2.26
N LYS A 73 15.85 -14.22 -1.58
CA LYS A 73 16.26 -12.85 -1.27
C LYS A 73 17.13 -12.84 -0.02
N ASP A 74 18.36 -12.34 -0.18
CA ASP A 74 19.35 -12.30 0.91
C ASP A 74 18.76 -11.67 2.17
N SER A 75 18.92 -12.37 3.29
CA SER A 75 18.36 -12.01 4.60
C SER A 75 18.97 -10.74 5.22
N LEU A 76 19.87 -10.06 4.51
CA LEU A 76 20.69 -8.94 4.95
C LEU A 76 20.45 -7.63 4.17
N ASP A 77 19.34 -7.50 3.43
CA ASP A 77 18.99 -6.23 2.77
C ASP A 77 18.57 -5.19 3.81
N SER A 78 19.53 -4.33 4.22
CA SER A 78 19.31 -3.25 5.19
C SER A 78 18.30 -2.20 4.72
N GLU A 79 18.06 -2.12 3.41
CA GLU A 79 17.10 -1.19 2.81
C GLU A 79 15.69 -1.78 2.68
N LEU A 80 15.50 -3.06 3.00
CA LEU A 80 14.20 -3.73 2.87
C LEU A 80 13.05 -2.97 3.55
N PRO A 81 13.19 -2.44 4.80
CA PRO A 81 12.15 -1.63 5.43
C PRO A 81 11.71 -0.43 4.60
N GLU A 82 12.66 0.28 4.02
CA GLU A 82 12.39 1.48 3.22
C GLU A 82 11.75 1.09 1.87
N LYS A 83 12.26 0.04 1.21
CA LYS A 83 11.68 -0.49 -0.03
C LYS A 83 10.23 -0.97 0.16
N LEU A 84 9.94 -1.62 1.29
CA LEU A 84 8.58 -2.05 1.68
C LEU A 84 7.66 -0.85 1.90
N ALA A 85 8.13 0.13 2.70
CA ALA A 85 7.37 1.33 3.00
C ALA A 85 7.08 2.15 1.74
N LEU A 86 8.06 2.31 0.86
CA LEU A 86 7.94 3.03 -0.39
C LEU A 86 6.94 2.36 -1.35
N PHE A 87 7.02 1.03 -1.48
CA PHE A 87 6.07 0.26 -2.28
C PHE A 87 4.63 0.44 -1.79
N LEU A 88 4.41 0.27 -0.47
CA LEU A 88 3.08 0.42 0.12
C LEU A 88 2.59 1.88 0.09
N ALA A 89 3.48 2.86 0.21
CA ALA A 89 3.14 4.27 0.08
C ALA A 89 2.67 4.61 -1.33
N GLY A 90 3.33 4.11 -2.37
CA GLY A 90 2.89 4.28 -3.76
C GLY A 90 1.54 3.63 -4.03
N ARG A 91 1.28 2.44 -3.48
CA ARG A 91 -0.04 1.78 -3.57
C ARG A 91 -1.12 2.51 -2.80
N TRP A 92 -0.79 3.05 -1.64
CA TRP A 92 -1.68 3.92 -0.88
C TRP A 92 -2.10 5.12 -1.72
N ALA A 93 -1.13 5.90 -2.20
CA ALA A 93 -1.37 7.10 -2.99
C ALA A 93 -2.21 6.80 -4.24
N ALA A 94 -1.88 5.74 -4.98
CA ALA A 94 -2.59 5.39 -6.21
C ALA A 94 -4.06 5.01 -5.96
N LYS A 95 -4.34 4.26 -4.90
CA LYS A 95 -5.71 3.86 -4.56
C LYS A 95 -6.53 5.02 -4.02
N GLU A 96 -5.94 5.91 -3.23
CA GLU A 96 -6.58 7.16 -2.80
C GLU A 96 -6.86 8.11 -3.98
N ALA A 97 -5.91 8.23 -4.93
CA ALA A 97 -6.13 9.00 -6.16
C ALA A 97 -7.31 8.41 -6.97
N CYS A 98 -7.36 7.09 -7.14
CA CYS A 98 -8.48 6.41 -7.79
C CYS A 98 -9.81 6.64 -7.05
N TYR A 99 -9.82 6.52 -5.72
CA TYR A 99 -10.98 6.81 -4.88
C TYR A 99 -11.49 8.25 -5.10
N LYS A 100 -10.60 9.23 -5.10
CA LYS A 100 -10.94 10.64 -5.32
C LYS A 100 -11.49 10.88 -6.73
N ALA A 101 -10.95 10.21 -7.75
CA ALA A 101 -11.44 10.31 -9.11
C ALA A 101 -12.86 9.71 -9.30
N MET A 102 -13.24 8.73 -8.49
CA MET A 102 -14.56 8.09 -8.57
C MET A 102 -15.59 8.69 -7.59
N SER A 103 -15.14 9.41 -6.56
CA SER A 103 -16.02 10.08 -5.61
C SER A 103 -16.60 11.38 -6.21
N PRO A 104 -17.88 11.73 -5.96
CA PRO A 104 -18.84 11.05 -5.09
C PRO A 104 -19.68 9.97 -5.80
N HIS A 105 -19.43 9.69 -7.08
CA HIS A 105 -20.23 8.78 -7.90
C HIS A 105 -20.18 7.33 -7.41
N PHE A 106 -19.05 6.92 -6.84
CA PHE A 106 -18.87 5.59 -6.25
C PHE A 106 -17.92 5.62 -5.07
N LYS A 107 -18.23 4.80 -4.06
CA LYS A 107 -17.38 4.61 -2.90
C LYS A 107 -16.60 3.30 -3.07
N LEU A 108 -15.33 3.42 -3.47
CA LEU A 108 -14.41 2.29 -3.55
C LEU A 108 -13.93 1.87 -2.16
N HIS A 109 -13.72 0.57 -1.98
CA HIS A 109 -12.91 0.00 -0.91
C HIS A 109 -11.48 -0.27 -1.41
N TRP A 110 -10.54 -0.47 -0.47
CA TRP A 110 -9.12 -0.76 -0.79
C TRP A 110 -8.93 -1.98 -1.70
N SER A 111 -9.74 -3.02 -1.50
CA SER A 111 -9.72 -4.25 -2.29
C SER A 111 -10.30 -4.08 -3.70
N ASP A 112 -11.08 -3.03 -3.94
CA ASP A 112 -11.80 -2.82 -5.19
C ASP A 112 -10.89 -2.27 -6.29
N VAL A 113 -9.69 -1.82 -5.91
CA VAL A 113 -8.69 -1.26 -6.80
C VAL A 113 -7.44 -2.12 -6.70
N SER A 114 -6.92 -2.61 -7.81
CA SER A 114 -5.61 -3.27 -7.91
C SER A 114 -4.70 -2.43 -8.81
N ILE A 115 -3.45 -2.22 -8.38
CA ILE A 115 -2.45 -1.56 -9.23
C ILE A 115 -1.51 -2.62 -9.79
N LEU A 116 -1.76 -2.99 -11.04
CA LEU A 116 -0.99 -3.98 -11.77
C LEU A 116 0.22 -3.30 -12.43
N ASN A 117 1.20 -4.11 -12.81
CA ASN A 117 2.35 -3.67 -13.60
C ASN A 117 2.31 -4.39 -14.94
N VAL A 118 2.08 -3.63 -16.02
CA VAL A 118 2.10 -4.13 -17.39
C VAL A 118 3.30 -3.48 -18.08
N GLU A 119 4.34 -4.27 -18.35
CA GLU A 119 5.56 -3.81 -19.05
C GLU A 119 6.26 -2.59 -18.42
N GLY A 120 6.25 -2.51 -17.08
CA GLY A 120 6.81 -1.39 -16.33
C GLY A 120 5.84 -0.24 -16.10
N LYS A 121 4.67 -0.24 -16.75
CA LYS A 121 3.63 0.78 -16.60
C LYS A 121 2.60 0.37 -15.53
N PRO A 122 2.31 1.23 -14.54
CA PRO A 122 1.23 0.95 -13.61
C PRO A 122 -0.14 1.08 -14.30
N THR A 123 -1.03 0.13 -14.05
CA THR A 123 -2.41 0.14 -14.55
C THR A 123 -3.39 -0.11 -13.41
N ILE A 124 -4.56 0.52 -13.49
CA ILE A 124 -5.66 0.29 -12.55
C ILE A 124 -6.53 -0.84 -13.09
N ASP A 125 -6.75 -1.84 -12.24
CA ASP A 125 -7.73 -2.88 -12.42
C ASP A 125 -8.80 -2.75 -11.32
N LEU A 126 -10.06 -2.71 -11.71
CA LEU A 126 -11.20 -2.48 -10.81
C LEU A 126 -11.97 -3.78 -10.62
N ALA A 127 -12.46 -4.02 -9.40
CA ALA A 127 -13.27 -5.19 -9.10
C ALA A 127 -14.55 -5.26 -9.95
N ASP A 128 -15.01 -6.47 -10.23
CA ASP A 128 -16.12 -6.74 -11.15
C ASP A 128 -17.39 -5.95 -10.80
N HIS A 129 -17.77 -5.86 -9.51
CA HIS A 129 -18.93 -5.10 -9.07
C HIS A 129 -18.85 -3.60 -9.38
N THR A 130 -17.63 -3.06 -9.50
CA THR A 130 -17.40 -1.67 -9.92
C THR A 130 -17.61 -1.55 -11.44
N LEU A 131 -17.08 -2.50 -12.21
CA LEU A 131 -17.23 -2.54 -13.67
C LEU A 131 -18.68 -2.85 -14.11
N GLU A 132 -19.43 -3.64 -13.35
CA GLU A 132 -20.85 -3.88 -13.59
C GLU A 132 -21.67 -2.58 -13.53
N LYS A 133 -21.30 -1.65 -12.65
CA LYS A 133 -22.00 -0.37 -12.49
C LYS A 133 -21.64 0.66 -13.55
N PHE A 134 -20.38 0.74 -13.94
CA PHE A 134 -19.86 1.81 -14.83
C PHE A 134 -19.49 1.33 -16.24
N GLY A 135 -19.54 0.03 -16.49
CA GLY A 135 -18.94 -0.59 -17.66
C GLY A 135 -17.40 -0.51 -17.62
N LYS A 136 -16.78 -0.75 -18.78
CA LYS A 136 -15.34 -0.61 -18.93
C LYS A 136 -14.93 0.86 -18.80
N LEU A 137 -14.13 1.15 -17.78
CA LEU A 137 -13.54 2.48 -17.58
C LEU A 137 -12.13 2.52 -18.18
N ASN A 138 -11.84 3.57 -18.96
CA ASN A 138 -10.48 3.86 -19.38
C ASN A 138 -9.80 4.68 -18.28
N SER A 139 -9.07 3.98 -17.40
CA SER A 139 -8.35 4.56 -16.28
C SER A 139 -6.85 4.68 -16.60
N HIS A 140 -6.23 5.73 -16.07
CA HIS A 140 -4.80 5.95 -16.12
C HIS A 140 -4.30 6.24 -14.71
N VAL A 141 -3.09 5.82 -14.42
CA VAL A 141 -2.42 6.13 -13.16
C VAL A 141 -0.94 6.37 -13.43
N SER A 142 -0.39 7.34 -12.72
CA SER A 142 1.04 7.57 -12.62
C SER A 142 1.42 7.55 -11.15
N ILE A 143 2.59 6.99 -10.85
CA ILE A 143 3.13 6.94 -9.48
C ILE A 143 4.56 7.44 -9.54
N SER A 144 4.88 8.39 -8.68
CA SER A 144 6.24 8.91 -8.49
C SER A 144 6.59 8.95 -7.02
N HIS A 145 7.87 8.96 -6.69
CA HIS A 145 8.32 9.12 -5.32
C HIS A 145 9.69 9.82 -5.28
N ASP A 146 9.86 10.73 -4.33
CA ASP A 146 11.13 11.39 -4.04
C ASP A 146 11.09 12.03 -2.64
N GLY A 147 12.25 12.28 -2.04
CA GLY A 147 12.37 13.05 -0.80
C GLY A 147 11.61 12.49 0.40
N GLY A 148 11.34 11.18 0.43
CA GLY A 148 10.54 10.54 1.49
C GLY A 148 9.02 10.68 1.31
N TYR A 149 8.57 11.03 0.11
CA TYR A 149 7.17 11.09 -0.29
C TYR A 149 6.89 10.21 -1.50
N ALA A 150 5.68 9.67 -1.59
CA ALA A 150 5.13 9.03 -2.78
C ALA A 150 3.87 9.79 -3.22
N ILE A 151 3.70 10.01 -4.51
CA ILE A 151 2.57 10.71 -5.11
C ILE A 151 1.95 9.84 -6.20
N ALA A 152 0.64 9.92 -6.37
CA ALA A 152 -0.05 9.33 -7.50
C ALA A 152 -1.22 10.20 -7.99
N TYR A 153 -1.54 10.08 -9.27
CA TYR A 153 -2.62 10.77 -9.96
C TYR A 153 -3.09 9.98 -11.19
#